data_AF-A0A6B3NF94-F1
#
_entry.id   AF-A0A6B3NF94-F1
#
_cell.length_a   1.000
_cell.length_b   1.000
_cell.length_c   1.000
_cell.angle_alpha   90.00
_cell.angle_beta   90.00
_cell.angle_gamma   90.00
#
_symmetry.space_group_name_H-M   'P 1'
#
loop_
_entity.id
_entity.type
_entity.pdbx_description
1 polymer ?
#
loop_
_entity_poly.entity_id
_entity_poly.type
_entity_poly.pdbx_seq_one_letter_code
_entity_poly.pdbx_strand_id
1 'polypeptide(L)'
;YNIEPATALYGVKVTWEGTIKGKTQKQTGSNVIVLVPDVDRPKEGKILQSIANSEKTPHPGRYIMAEDDSLTMITENEKIYSEERFWFASPNLRLRTSLVKLFGGFTQASMSSEIRMGITKSVDKAEDSAAKVPTK
;
A
#
# COMPACT_ATOMS: atom_id res chain seq x y z
N TYR A 1 5.63 6.60 15.31
CA TYR A 1 5.22 7.90 14.74
C TYR A 1 4.78 8.93 15.80
N ASN A 2 4.29 8.56 16.99
CA ASN A 2 3.86 9.51 18.04
C ASN A 2 2.86 10.57 17.55
N ILE A 3 1.82 10.10 16.86
CA ILE A 3 0.75 10.93 16.30
C ILE A 3 -0.55 10.58 17.00
N GLU A 4 -1.33 11.61 17.36
CA GLU A 4 -2.66 11.46 17.97
C GLU A 4 -3.62 10.79 16.99
N PRO A 5 -4.22 9.62 17.30
CA PRO A 5 -5.08 8.88 16.38
C PRO A 5 -6.25 9.70 15.81
N ALA A 6 -6.80 10.63 16.58
CA ALA A 6 -7.89 11.51 16.15
C ALA A 6 -7.52 12.47 14.99
N THR A 7 -6.23 12.62 14.69
CA THR A 7 -5.74 13.46 13.58
C THR A 7 -5.65 12.70 12.25
N ALA A 8 -5.82 11.38 12.25
CA ALA A 8 -5.80 10.58 11.03
C ALA A 8 -7.09 10.79 10.22
N LEU A 9 -6.94 11.02 8.91
CA LEU A 9 -8.07 11.22 8.01
C LEU A 9 -8.61 9.88 7.48
N TYR A 10 -7.72 9.02 6.99
CA TYR A 10 -8.08 7.70 6.45
C TYR A 10 -6.99 6.67 6.73
N GLY A 11 -7.43 5.41 6.86
CA GLY A 11 -6.55 4.25 6.90
C GLY A 11 -6.93 3.22 5.83
N VAL A 12 -5.94 2.60 5.20
CA VAL A 12 -6.14 1.52 4.23
C VAL A 12 -5.19 0.36 4.51
N LYS A 13 -5.72 -0.85 4.46
CA LYS A 13 -4.92 -2.07 4.44
C LYS A 13 -4.80 -2.54 3.00
N VAL A 14 -3.58 -2.64 2.51
CA VAL A 14 -3.26 -3.13 1.17
C VAL A 14 -2.66 -4.51 1.31
N THR A 15 -3.20 -5.50 0.60
CA THR A 15 -2.66 -6.87 0.53
C THR A 15 -2.40 -7.22 -0.92
N TRP A 16 -1.33 -7.95 -1.19
CA TRP A 16 -0.99 -8.37 -2.54
C TRP A 16 -0.48 -9.81 -2.58
N GLU A 17 -0.72 -10.44 -3.72
CA GLU A 17 -0.10 -11.69 -4.15
C GLU A 17 0.28 -11.53 -5.62
N GLY A 18 1.52 -11.84 -5.98
CA GLY A 18 2.00 -11.73 -7.36
C GLY A 18 3.13 -12.70 -7.65
N THR A 19 3.43 -12.89 -8.93
CA THR A 19 4.56 -13.69 -9.40
C THR A 19 5.52 -12.79 -10.17
N ILE A 20 6.82 -13.06 -10.03
CA ILE A 20 7.86 -12.36 -10.77
C ILE A 20 8.43 -13.36 -11.77
N LYS A 21 8.51 -12.97 -13.05
CA LYS A 21 9.11 -13.83 -14.09
C LYS A 21 10.52 -14.24 -13.68
N GLY A 22 10.79 -15.54 -13.67
CA GLY A 22 12.07 -16.10 -13.23
C GLY A 22 12.17 -16.40 -11.73
N LYS A 23 11.14 -16.11 -10.93
CA LYS A 23 11.03 -16.57 -9.54
C LYS A 23 9.94 -17.63 -9.42
N THR A 24 10.25 -18.73 -8.75
CA THR A 24 9.30 -19.82 -8.47
C THR A 24 8.37 -19.52 -7.29
N GLN A 25 8.81 -18.66 -6.37
CA GLN A 25 8.05 -18.32 -5.17
C GLN A 25 7.11 -17.13 -5.41
N LYS A 26 5.83 -17.30 -5.06
CA LYS A 26 4.86 -16.20 -5.01
C LYS A 26 5.33 -15.12 -4.04
N GLN A 27 5.17 -13.88 -4.44
CA GLN A 27 5.43 -12.71 -3.61
C GLN A 27 4.10 -12.27 -2.99
N THR A 28 3.96 -12.47 -1.69
CA THR A 28 2.80 -12.01 -0.92
C THR A 28 3.21 -10.93 0.06
N GLY A 29 2.28 -10.06 0.43
CA GLY A 29 2.54 -9.04 1.43
C GLY A 29 1.28 -8.30 1.88
N SER A 30 1.44 -7.54 2.95
CA SER A 30 0.42 -6.67 3.52
C SER A 30 1.08 -5.41 4.05
N ASN A 31 0.44 -4.27 3.87
CA ASN A 31 0.84 -2.99 4.44
C ASN A 31 -0.39 -2.24 4.94
N VAL A 32 -0.25 -1.53 6.05
CA VAL A 32 -1.25 -0.57 6.52
C VAL A 32 -0.72 0.82 6.28
N ILE A 33 -1.54 1.65 5.63
CA ILE A 33 -1.24 3.04 5.30
C ILE A 33 -2.23 3.93 6.04
N VAL A 34 -1.74 4.99 6.68
CA VAL A 34 -2.56 6.01 7.36
C VAL A 34 -2.18 7.39 6.83
N LEU A 35 -3.18 8.19 6.47
CA LEU A 35 -3.00 9.57 6.02
C LEU A 35 -3.31 10.53 7.16
N VAL A 36 -2.40 11.49 7.37
CA VAL A 36 -2.55 12.55 8.37
C VAL A 36 -2.39 13.89 7.65
N PRO A 37 -3.47 14.67 7.47
CA PRO A 37 -3.42 15.91 6.71
C PRO A 37 -2.61 16.99 7.43
N ASP A 38 -2.01 17.88 6.66
CA ASP A 38 -1.52 19.17 7.16
C ASP A 38 -2.73 20.06 7.49
N VAL A 39 -2.71 20.72 8.64
CA VAL A 39 -3.81 21.55 9.16
C VAL A 39 -4.09 22.73 8.23
N ASP A 40 -3.03 23.32 7.68
CA ASP A 40 -3.14 24.52 6.84
C ASP A 40 -3.29 24.17 5.34
N ARG A 41 -2.98 22.91 4.97
CA ARG A 41 -2.89 22.47 3.57
C ARG A 41 -3.55 21.08 3.41
N PRO A 42 -4.89 21.01 3.36
CA PRO A 42 -5.62 19.73 3.44
C PRO A 42 -5.35 18.77 2.28
N LYS A 43 -4.85 19.28 1.14
CA LYS A 43 -4.46 18.46 -0.01
C LYS A 43 -3.11 17.78 0.16
N GLU A 44 -2.34 18.07 1.20
CA GLU A 44 -1.08 17.40 1.48
C GLU A 44 -0.96 17.04 2.96
N GLY A 45 0.01 16.19 3.28
CA GLY A 45 0.21 15.75 4.65
C GLY A 45 1.17 14.60 4.75
N LYS A 46 1.14 13.91 5.89
CA LYS A 46 2.01 12.78 6.19
C LYS A 46 1.34 11.47 5.80
N ILE A 47 2.15 10.53 5.33
CA ILE A 47 1.77 9.13 5.18
C ILE A 47 2.55 8.28 6.18
N LEU A 48 1.82 7.50 6.97
CA LEU A 48 2.37 6.53 7.91
C LEU A 48 2.19 5.14 7.33
N GLN A 49 3.24 4.34 7.33
CA GLN A 49 3.19 2.97 6.82
C GLN A 49 3.59 1.99 7.91
N SER A 50 3.03 0.78 7.86
CA SER A 50 3.48 -0.30 8.74
C SER A 50 4.93 -0.66 8.43
N ILE A 51 5.78 -0.67 9.45
CA ILE A 51 7.20 -0.96 9.30
C ILE A 51 7.36 -2.48 9.12
N ALA A 52 7.99 -2.91 8.04
CA ALA A 52 8.44 -4.29 7.91
C ALA A 52 9.70 -4.50 8.76
N ASN A 53 9.53 -4.82 10.05
CA ASN A 53 10.45 -5.41 11.05
C ASN A 53 11.99 -5.13 11.02
N SER A 54 12.50 -4.18 10.24
CA SER A 54 13.94 -3.96 10.02
C SER A 54 14.37 -2.49 10.10
N GLU A 55 13.45 -1.54 10.00
CA GLU A 55 13.77 -0.13 10.23
C GLU A 55 13.62 0.23 11.72
N LYS A 56 14.73 0.68 12.33
CA LYS A 56 14.78 1.06 13.75
C LYS A 56 14.02 2.35 14.06
N THR A 57 13.66 3.16 13.06
CA THR A 57 12.86 4.38 13.25
C THR A 57 11.94 4.61 12.05
N PRO A 58 10.61 4.57 12.24
CA PRO A 58 9.66 4.89 11.19
C PRO A 58 9.78 6.35 10.75
N HIS A 59 10.05 6.57 9.46
CA HIS A 59 10.02 7.92 8.87
C HIS A 59 8.70 8.10 8.13
N PRO A 60 7.87 9.11 8.49
CA PRO A 60 6.65 9.38 7.76
C PRO A 60 7.00 9.88 6.36
N GLY A 61 6.35 9.32 5.35
CA GLY A 61 6.39 9.92 4.02
C GLY A 61 5.49 11.15 3.93
N ARG A 62 5.42 11.74 2.75
CA ARG A 62 4.50 12.83 2.40
C ARG A 62 3.53 12.39 1.31
N TYR A 63 2.29 12.85 1.37
CA TYR A 63 1.35 12.75 0.26
C TYR A 63 0.96 14.13 -0.26
N ILE A 64 0.57 14.19 -1.53
CA ILE A 64 0.07 15.38 -2.21
C ILE A 64 -1.08 14.95 -3.13
N MET A 65 -2.25 15.56 -2.95
CA MET A 65 -3.37 15.52 -3.88
C MET A 65 -3.26 16.70 -4.82
N ALA A 66 -3.02 16.44 -6.10
CA ALA A 66 -2.98 17.49 -7.11
C ALA A 66 -4.39 17.91 -7.55
N GLU A 67 -4.47 19.00 -8.33
CA GLU A 67 -5.73 19.51 -8.87
C GLU A 67 -6.43 18.57 -9.86
N ASP A 68 -5.69 17.61 -10.45
CA ASP A 68 -6.22 16.60 -11.37
C ASP A 68 -6.64 15.29 -10.65
N ASP A 69 -6.87 15.34 -9.34
CA ASP A 69 -7.21 14.21 -8.47
C ASP A 69 -6.18 13.07 -8.44
N SER A 70 -4.96 13.34 -8.92
CA SER A 70 -3.86 12.40 -8.75
C SER A 70 -3.28 12.49 -7.33
N LEU A 71 -2.91 11.33 -6.81
CA LEU A 71 -2.21 11.18 -5.53
C LEU A 71 -0.73 10.96 -5.82
N THR A 72 0.13 11.81 -5.28
CA THR A 72 1.57 11.56 -5.21
C THR A 72 1.96 11.21 -3.78
N MET A 73 2.68 10.10 -3.60
CA MET A 73 3.26 9.66 -2.33
C MET A 73 4.78 9.66 -2.44
N ILE A 74 5.45 10.24 -1.46
CA ILE A 74 6.91 10.34 -1.43
C ILE A 74 7.39 9.78 -0.09
N THR A 75 8.33 8.84 -0.15
CA THR A 75 9.09 8.35 1.02
C THR A 75 10.56 8.57 0.74
N GLU A 76 11.23 9.32 1.60
CA GLU A 76 12.62 9.69 1.44
C GLU A 76 13.36 9.54 2.76
N ASN A 77 14.57 9.00 2.70
CA ASN A 77 15.55 9.02 3.77
C ASN A 77 16.97 9.11 3.18
N GLU A 78 17.99 9.01 4.02
CA GLU A 78 19.40 9.10 3.61
C GLU A 78 19.83 8.09 2.53
N LYS A 79 19.08 6.99 2.35
CA LYS A 79 19.45 5.86 1.47
C LYS A 79 18.53 5.70 0.27
N ILE A 80 17.27 6.10 0.38
CA ILE A 80 16.27 5.88 -0.66
C ILE A 80 15.40 7.12 -0.84
N TYR A 81 15.11 7.43 -2.10
CA TYR A 81 14.01 8.28 -2.53
C TYR A 81 13.02 7.40 -3.29
N SER A 82 11.77 7.37 -2.87
CA SER A 82 10.69 6.67 -3.56
C SER A 82 9.54 7.64 -3.77
N GLU A 83 9.13 7.82 -5.02
CA GLU A 83 7.97 8.60 -5.41
C GLU A 83 7.00 7.72 -6.19
N GLU A 84 5.74 7.73 -5.80
CA GLU A 84 4.66 7.00 -6.46
C GLU A 84 3.53 7.95 -6.81
N ARG A 85 3.09 7.94 -8.06
CA ARG A 85 1.96 8.74 -8.53
C ARG A 85 0.84 7.81 -8.97
N PHE A 86 -0.36 8.03 -8.44
CA PHE A 86 -1.56 7.25 -8.68
C PHE A 86 -2.63 8.14 -9.29
N TRP A 87 -3.39 7.62 -10.25
CA TRP A 87 -4.58 8.29 -10.76
C TRP A 87 -5.55 7.27 -11.34
N PHE A 88 -6.82 7.65 -11.49
CA PHE A 88 -7.82 6.83 -12.15
C PHE A 88 -7.97 7.27 -13.60
N ALA A 89 -7.65 6.38 -14.54
CA ALA A 89 -7.95 6.59 -15.96
C ALA A 89 -9.43 6.32 -16.28
N SER A 90 -10.11 5.57 -15.41
CA SER A 90 -11.57 5.40 -15.35
C SER A 90 -11.97 4.90 -13.94
N PRO A 91 -13.25 4.84 -13.57
CA PRO A 91 -13.69 4.34 -12.26
C PRO A 91 -13.20 2.92 -11.90
N ASN A 92 -12.82 2.13 -12.92
CA ASN A 92 -12.38 0.74 -12.80
C ASN A 92 -10.94 0.51 -13.22
N LEU A 93 -10.20 1.55 -13.62
CA LEU A 93 -8.80 1.46 -14.04
C LEU A 93 -7.96 2.50 -13.28
N ARG A 94 -7.15 2.01 -12.35
CA ARG A 94 -6.12 2.81 -11.69
C ARG A 94 -4.79 2.62 -12.39
N LEU A 95 -4.08 3.71 -12.62
CA LEU A 95 -2.71 3.70 -13.11
C LEU A 95 -1.79 4.19 -12.00
N ARG A 96 -0.58 3.64 -12.00
CA ARG A 96 0.47 4.02 -11.06
C ARG A 96 1.81 4.09 -11.78
N THR A 97 2.56 5.14 -11.52
CA THR A 97 3.98 5.21 -11.84
C THR A 97 4.78 5.31 -10.56
N SER A 98 5.97 4.72 -10.55
CA SER A 98 6.88 4.83 -9.42
C SER A 98 8.30 5.08 -9.87
N LEU A 99 9.02 5.90 -9.10
CA LEU A 99 10.44 6.18 -9.26
C LEU A 99 11.13 5.89 -7.92
N VAL A 100 12.03 4.92 -7.93
CA VAL A 100 12.87 4.58 -6.77
C VAL A 100 14.31 4.92 -7.13
N LYS A 101 14.95 5.76 -6.33
CA LYS A 101 16.38 6.09 -6.40
C LYS A 101 17.03 5.60 -5.13
N LEU A 102 18.00 4.71 -5.26
CA LEU A 102 18.90 4.32 -4.18
C LEU A 102 20.16 5.18 -4.29
N PHE A 103 20.45 5.95 -3.24
CA PHE A 103 21.67 6.74 -3.17
C PHE A 103 22.87 5.78 -3.23
N GLY A 104 23.62 5.83 -4.33
CA GLY A 104 24.64 4.82 -4.67
C GLY A 104 24.52 4.20 -6.07
N GLY A 105 23.50 4.56 -6.87
CA GLY A 105 23.57 4.44 -8.34
C GLY A 105 22.45 3.64 -9.02
N PHE A 106 21.48 3.11 -8.28
CA PHE A 106 20.35 2.41 -8.91
C PHE A 106 19.11 3.31 -8.94
N THR A 107 18.57 3.52 -10.14
CA THR A 107 17.27 4.16 -10.33
C THR A 107 16.36 3.20 -11.06
N GLN A 108 15.18 2.97 -10.52
CA GLN A 108 14.14 2.15 -11.13
C GLN A 108 12.89 3.00 -11.36
N ALA A 109 12.43 3.01 -12.60
CA ALA A 109 11.09 3.47 -12.95
C ALA A 109 10.18 2.26 -13.15
N SER A 110 8.91 2.36 -12.76
CA SER A 110 7.92 1.31 -12.99
C SER A 110 6.57 1.93 -13.32
N MET A 111 5.78 1.21 -14.13
CA MET A 111 4.41 1.54 -14.46
C MET A 111 3.52 0.33 -14.12
N SER A 112 2.36 0.57 -13.53
CA SER A 112 1.36 -0.45 -13.23
C SER A 112 -0.01 0.00 -13.70
N SER A 113 -0.76 -0.94 -14.27
CA SER A 113 -2.18 -0.80 -14.59
C SER A 113 -2.97 -1.79 -13.74
N GLU A 114 -3.95 -1.28 -13.00
CA GLU A 114 -4.71 -2.05 -12.01
C GLU A 114 -6.21 -1.94 -12.32
N ILE A 115 -6.84 -3.08 -12.60
CA ILE A 115 -8.25 -3.16 -12.98
C ILE A 115 -9.06 -3.67 -11.79
N ARG A 116 -10.20 -3.02 -11.51
CA ARG A 116 -11.13 -3.47 -10.47
C ARG A 116 -11.77 -4.80 -10.88
N MET A 117 -11.63 -5.82 -10.01
CA MET A 117 -12.14 -7.18 -10.27
C MET A 117 -13.63 -7.38 -9.96
N GLY A 118 -14.30 -6.43 -9.31
CA GLY A 118 -15.69 -6.60 -8.80
C GLY A 118 -15.76 -7.34 -7.45
N ILE A 119 -16.97 -7.73 -7.02
CA ILE A 119 -17.16 -8.48 -5.77
C ILE A 119 -16.92 -9.97 -6.06
N THR A 120 -15.75 -10.50 -5.71
CA THR A 120 -15.58 -11.93 -5.54
C THR A 120 -16.12 -12.31 -4.16
N LYS A 121 -17.19 -13.13 -4.14
CA LYS A 121 -17.71 -13.73 -2.91
C LYS A 121 -16.57 -14.47 -2.21
N SER A 122 -16.32 -14.20 -0.93
CA SER A 122 -15.32 -14.93 -0.16
C SER A 122 -15.65 -16.42 -0.20
N VAL A 123 -14.67 -17.27 -0.49
CA VAL A 123 -14.79 -18.70 -0.26
C VAL A 123 -14.68 -18.90 1.23
N ASP A 124 -15.82 -18.96 1.92
CA ASP A 124 -15.88 -19.47 3.28
C ASP A 124 -15.42 -20.91 3.24
N LYS A 125 -14.21 -21.16 3.75
CA LYS A 125 -13.71 -22.51 3.97
C LYS A 125 -14.42 -23.03 5.21
N ALA A 126 -15.62 -23.58 5.03
CA ALA A 126 -16.31 -24.35 6.05
C ALA A 126 -15.51 -25.64 6.30
N GLU A 127 -14.72 -25.66 7.38
CA GLU A 127 -14.24 -26.90 7.99
C GLU A 127 -15.41 -27.49 8.78
N ASP A 128 -16.17 -28.37 8.14
CA ASP A 128 -16.98 -29.36 8.84
C ASP A 128 -16.09 -30.55 9.17
N SER A 129 -15.68 -30.66 10.43
CA SER A 129 -15.21 -31.92 11.01
C SER A 129 -16.03 -32.27 12.25
N ALA A 130 -17.33 -32.53 12.08
CA ALA A 130 -18.08 -33.30 13.07
C ALA A 130 -17.76 -34.81 12.89
N ALA A 131 -16.78 -35.30 13.65
CA ALA A 131 -16.53 -36.72 13.80
C ALA A 131 -17.75 -37.42 14.40
N LYS A 132 -18.27 -38.43 13.70
CA LYS A 132 -19.31 -39.36 14.16
C LYS A 132 -18.88 -40.08 15.44
N VAL A 133 -19.72 -40.00 16.48
CA VAL A 133 -19.67 -40.91 17.63
C VAL A 133 -20.73 -42.00 17.41
N PRO A 134 -20.39 -43.30 17.37
CA PRO A 134 -21.38 -44.36 17.26
C PRO A 134 -21.96 -44.68 18.64
N THR A 135 -23.29 -44.62 18.77
CA THR A 135 -24.04 -45.14 19.91
C THR A 135 -24.15 -46.66 19.82
N LYS A 136 -23.95 -47.32 20.96
CA LYS A 136 -24.32 -48.71 21.23
C LYS A 136 -25.76 -48.77 21.70
#